data_AF-B8C2H6-F1
#
_entry.id   AF-B8C2H6-F1
#
_cell.length_a   1.000
_cell.length_b   1.000
_cell.length_c   1.000
_cell.angle_alpha   90.00
_cell.angle_beta   90.00
_cell.angle_gamma   90.00
#
_symmetry.space_group_name_H-M   'P 1'
#
loop_
_entity.id
_entity.type
_entity.pdbx_description
1 polymer ?
#
loop_
_entity_poly.entity_id
_entity_poly.type
_entity_poly.pdbx_seq_one_letter_code
_entity_poly.pdbx_strand_id
1 'polypeptide(L)'
;MTAAKSQPSRKKSCSLTLQASFLLCATVIYIGVIGTQFKLARLIGNHDAYINSRGGFHYSLSGDPSVRREKATVKKVHMSEEELKSQYKVLATSTASKWNLTAPNAVELLEQQFTKEYDYNPDTDFFHFHHLYKSGGTSISDLIDNTLGLPKVGKWYEKILPGSYRSGDMNHKEALEDITRRLAQGTPREELPYRASYAHTGLRPVYGPQKTETGEFLLKHLPHKRLRGVTMLREPTDFRASNHAMIMCGLNAEVVKFNNERAKQGLEQICSPKEGLNISELIDRKIQTILDKCKDPNNVNAQQKKQCKDEESGIDTLDHCRSAAHLLASPKYDKHYRSMFKGLMGRFHRGQKFGGTAKGRMNYGFERAEESEGYSVEAVEEYTLEDLGGLDQTISAIGDIDSPEPDFIWFGITERMKESTSLFYYYFRVPPLEQVPDARVQSCRPTAWWSDEDKSTVKEREPADYALWRAANAIMDVRIMKMQMEIQAKLDDGESKESMPHVDWDQLEEVGITFEL
;
A
#
# COMPACT_ATOMS: atom_id res chain seq x y z
N MET A 1 39.42 62.22 -42.35
CA MET A 1 40.69 62.57 -41.68
C MET A 1 41.06 61.44 -40.73
N THR A 2 42.24 60.87 -40.98
CA THR A 2 43.13 60.11 -40.07
C THR A 2 42.56 58.94 -39.25
N ALA A 3 42.90 57.76 -39.75
CA ALA A 3 42.96 56.48 -39.08
C ALA A 3 43.97 56.46 -37.91
N ALA A 4 43.72 55.61 -36.91
CA ALA A 4 44.75 55.10 -36.01
C ALA A 4 44.62 53.57 -35.94
N LYS A 5 45.65 52.89 -36.47
CA LYS A 5 45.85 51.44 -36.40
C LYS A 5 46.43 51.08 -35.03
N SER A 6 45.88 50.07 -34.35
CA SER A 6 46.55 49.39 -33.24
C SER A 6 46.87 47.94 -33.61
N GLN A 7 48.11 47.53 -33.34
CA GLN A 7 48.66 46.20 -33.62
C GLN A 7 48.19 45.15 -32.60
N PRO A 8 48.12 43.85 -32.97
CA PRO A 8 47.82 42.79 -32.02
C PRO A 8 49.11 42.29 -31.32
N SER A 9 49.07 42.21 -29.99
CA SER A 9 50.12 41.61 -29.18
C SER A 9 49.95 40.08 -29.11
N ARG A 10 51.03 39.37 -29.47
CA ARG A 10 51.16 37.91 -29.32
C ARG A 10 51.22 37.55 -27.83
N LYS A 11 50.20 36.88 -27.29
CA LYS A 11 50.31 36.12 -26.03
C LYS A 11 50.55 34.65 -26.34
N LYS A 12 51.65 34.14 -25.79
CA LYS A 12 52.10 32.75 -25.88
C LYS A 12 51.16 31.83 -25.10
N SER A 13 50.91 30.69 -25.71
CA SER A 13 50.29 29.48 -25.17
C SER A 13 50.71 29.15 -23.73
N CYS A 14 49.72 28.83 -22.91
CA CYS A 14 49.87 28.02 -21.70
C CYS A 14 48.75 26.95 -21.73
N SER A 15 48.82 26.02 -22.68
CA SER A 15 47.87 24.89 -22.79
C SER A 15 48.40 23.66 -22.03
N LEU A 16 48.74 23.83 -20.76
CA LEU A 16 49.26 22.75 -19.92
C LEU A 16 48.63 22.74 -18.52
N THR A 17 47.31 22.91 -18.42
CA THR A 17 46.65 22.93 -17.09
C THR A 17 45.27 22.26 -17.01
N LEU A 18 44.73 21.70 -18.10
CA LEU A 18 43.45 20.96 -18.02
C LEU A 18 43.63 19.44 -17.89
N GLN A 19 44.51 18.84 -18.70
CA GLN A 19 44.79 17.39 -18.62
C GLN A 19 45.50 16.99 -17.32
N ALA A 20 46.43 17.81 -16.84
CA ALA A 20 47.11 17.59 -15.56
C ALA A 20 46.11 17.64 -14.38
N SER A 21 45.16 18.57 -14.40
CA SER A 21 44.12 18.70 -13.38
C SER A 21 43.15 17.52 -13.41
N PHE A 22 42.82 17.01 -14.60
CA PHE A 22 41.95 15.84 -14.76
C PHE A 22 42.61 14.54 -14.25
N LEU A 23 43.90 14.36 -14.56
CA LEU A 23 44.71 13.23 -14.05
C LEU A 23 44.87 13.28 -12.53
N LEU A 24 45.04 14.47 -11.95
CA LEU A 24 45.14 14.63 -10.51
C LEU A 24 43.81 14.27 -9.81
N CYS A 25 42.67 14.75 -10.32
CA CYS A 25 41.35 14.40 -9.80
C CYS A 25 41.05 12.90 -9.92
N ALA A 26 41.34 12.28 -11.06
CA ALA A 26 41.13 10.85 -11.27
C ALA A 26 41.99 10.01 -10.31
N THR A 27 43.24 10.43 -10.06
CA THR A 27 44.15 9.75 -9.13
C THR A 27 43.67 9.83 -7.68
N VAL A 28 43.16 11.00 -7.25
CA VAL A 28 42.60 11.17 -5.89
C VAL A 28 41.36 10.31 -5.68
N ILE A 29 40.47 10.24 -6.67
CA ILE A 29 39.26 9.38 -6.60
C ILE A 29 39.67 7.91 -6.55
N TYR A 30 40.63 7.48 -7.38
CA TYR A 30 41.11 6.10 -7.41
C TYR A 30 41.77 5.68 -6.09
N ILE A 31 42.60 6.55 -5.48
CA ILE A 31 43.19 6.31 -4.16
C ILE A 31 42.10 6.25 -3.08
N GLY A 32 41.07 7.09 -3.16
CA GLY A 32 39.92 7.05 -2.25
C GLY A 32 39.15 5.72 -2.31
N VAL A 33 38.89 5.22 -3.52
CA VAL A 33 38.21 3.94 -3.75
C VAL A 33 39.06 2.76 -3.29
N ILE A 34 40.37 2.75 -3.55
CA ILE A 34 41.26 1.69 -3.05
C ILE A 34 41.35 1.74 -1.52
N GLY A 35 41.42 2.93 -0.93
CA GLY A 35 41.47 3.11 0.53
C GLY A 35 40.21 2.61 1.23
N THR A 36 39.03 2.80 0.64
CA THR A 36 37.77 2.26 1.20
C THR A 36 37.67 0.75 1.04
N GLN A 37 38.10 0.19 -0.10
CA GLN A 37 38.17 -1.27 -0.31
C GLN A 37 39.15 -1.95 0.67
N PHE A 38 40.31 -1.33 0.95
CA PHE A 38 41.27 -1.85 1.95
C PHE A 38 40.74 -1.76 3.38
N LYS A 39 39.98 -0.71 3.74
CA LYS A 39 39.32 -0.63 5.05
C LYS A 39 38.23 -1.69 5.20
N LEU A 40 37.46 -1.96 4.15
CA LEU A 40 36.43 -3.01 4.15
C LEU A 40 37.05 -4.41 4.29
N ALA A 41 38.12 -4.69 3.54
CA ALA A 41 38.85 -5.96 3.64
C ALA A 41 39.49 -6.17 5.02
N ARG A 42 39.94 -5.11 5.69
CA ARG A 42 40.50 -5.18 7.05
C ARG A 42 39.43 -5.37 8.14
N LEU A 43 38.20 -4.91 7.90
CA LEU A 43 37.05 -5.18 8.78
C LEU A 43 36.59 -6.64 8.65
N ILE A 44 36.60 -7.19 7.44
CA ILE A 44 36.22 -8.59 7.19
C ILE A 44 37.29 -9.55 7.72
N GLY A 45 38.59 -9.25 7.52
CA GLY A 45 39.69 -10.10 8.00
C GLY A 45 39.87 -10.16 9.52
N ASN A 46 39.25 -9.25 10.28
CA ASN A 46 39.29 -9.27 11.76
C ASN A 46 38.11 -10.04 12.39
N HIS A 47 37.08 -10.40 11.63
CA HIS A 47 35.95 -11.16 12.16
C HIS A 47 36.23 -12.68 12.24
N ASP A 48 37.12 -13.19 11.38
CA ASP A 48 37.51 -14.61 11.37
C ASP A 48 38.60 -14.98 12.40
N ALA A 49 39.26 -13.99 13.02
CA ALA A 49 40.27 -14.21 14.05
C ALA A 49 39.70 -14.31 15.48
N TYR A 50 38.40 -14.01 15.69
CA TYR A 50 37.79 -14.03 17.03
C TYR A 50 37.06 -15.34 17.36
N ILE A 51 36.81 -16.21 16.38
CA ILE A 51 36.07 -17.48 16.57
C ILE A 51 36.99 -18.69 16.86
N ASN A 52 38.31 -18.56 16.69
CA ASN A 52 39.25 -19.70 16.81
C ASN A 52 40.26 -19.66 17.98
N SER A 53 40.03 -18.88 19.04
CA SER A 53 40.90 -18.91 20.23
C SER A 53 40.14 -18.95 21.55
N ARG A 54 39.64 -20.12 21.94
CA ARG A 54 39.52 -20.53 23.36
C ARG A 54 39.23 -22.04 23.48
N GLY A 55 40.21 -22.83 23.07
CA GLY A 55 40.41 -24.18 23.60
C GLY A 55 41.49 -24.15 24.68
N GLY A 56 41.20 -24.74 25.84
CA GLY A 56 42.23 -25.25 26.76
C GLY A 56 42.41 -24.46 28.06
N PHE A 57 41.64 -24.82 29.10
CA PHE A 57 42.16 -24.82 30.46
C PHE A 57 41.70 -26.10 31.17
N HIS A 58 42.67 -27.00 31.38
CA HIS A 58 42.59 -28.12 32.30
C HIS A 58 42.63 -27.57 33.73
N TYR A 59 41.65 -27.90 34.55
CA TYR A 59 41.85 -28.16 35.98
C TYR A 59 41.03 -29.38 36.38
N SER A 60 41.71 -30.28 37.08
CA SER A 60 41.19 -31.52 37.64
C SER A 60 41.15 -31.38 39.16
N LEU A 61 40.18 -32.07 39.75
CA LEU A 61 39.97 -32.49 41.15
C LEU A 61 39.01 -31.69 42.05
N SER A 62 37.90 -32.40 42.30
CA SER A 62 37.31 -32.73 43.61
C SER A 62 36.28 -31.77 44.19
N GLY A 63 35.09 -32.32 44.47
CA GLY A 63 34.12 -31.72 45.40
C GLY A 63 32.66 -31.91 45.01
N ASP A 64 32.06 -32.97 45.56
CA ASP A 64 30.64 -33.10 45.94
C ASP A 64 29.56 -33.49 44.88
N PRO A 65 28.98 -34.71 44.98
CA PRO A 65 27.91 -35.20 44.12
C PRO A 65 26.54 -34.98 44.77
N SER A 66 25.90 -33.82 44.58
CA SER A 66 24.52 -33.64 45.06
C SER A 66 23.70 -32.56 44.36
N VAL A 67 23.76 -32.47 43.02
CA VAL A 67 22.67 -31.79 42.28
C VAL A 67 22.35 -32.61 41.03
N ARG A 68 21.37 -33.51 41.16
CA ARG A 68 20.64 -34.05 40.00
C ARG A 68 19.99 -32.86 39.29
N ARG A 69 20.63 -32.35 38.22
CA ARG A 69 19.89 -31.66 37.16
C ARG A 69 19.03 -32.72 36.50
N GLU A 70 17.78 -32.83 36.97
CA GLU A 70 16.71 -33.33 36.14
C GLU A 70 16.76 -32.54 34.83
N LYS A 71 17.01 -33.25 33.73
CA LYS A 71 16.63 -32.75 32.42
C LYS A 71 15.12 -32.56 32.49
N ALA A 72 14.69 -31.32 32.71
CA ALA A 72 13.31 -30.92 32.51
C ALA A 72 12.98 -31.31 31.07
N THR A 73 12.33 -32.46 30.94
CA THR A 73 11.71 -32.87 29.69
C THR A 73 10.56 -31.89 29.60
N VAL A 74 10.73 -30.80 28.83
CA VAL A 74 9.65 -29.89 28.52
C VAL A 74 8.61 -30.76 27.83
N LYS A 75 7.61 -31.18 28.59
CA LYS A 75 6.46 -31.90 28.10
C LYS A 75 5.78 -30.89 27.18
N LYS A 76 5.95 -31.03 25.87
CA LYS A 76 5.12 -30.32 24.89
C LYS A 76 3.67 -30.65 25.26
N VAL A 77 2.99 -29.71 25.89
CA VAL A 77 1.55 -29.81 26.13
C VAL A 77 0.94 -29.53 24.76
N HIS A 78 0.71 -30.58 23.99
CA HIS A 78 -0.04 -30.47 22.76
C HIS A 78 -1.48 -30.15 23.17
N MET A 79 -1.93 -28.93 22.90
CA MET A 79 -3.33 -28.55 23.11
C MET A 79 -4.20 -29.43 22.23
N SER A 80 -5.28 -29.96 22.81
CA SER A 80 -6.31 -30.63 22.03
C SER A 80 -7.00 -29.64 21.08
N GLU A 81 -7.60 -30.15 20.01
CA GLU A 81 -8.36 -29.35 19.05
C GLU A 81 -9.49 -28.56 19.73
N GLU A 82 -10.13 -29.14 20.75
CA GLU A 82 -11.18 -28.48 21.54
C GLU A 82 -10.64 -27.31 22.38
N GLU A 83 -9.47 -27.47 23.00
CA GLU A 83 -8.80 -26.39 23.75
C GLU A 83 -8.37 -25.25 22.82
N LEU A 84 -7.84 -25.58 21.64
CA LEU A 84 -7.44 -24.60 20.63
C LEU A 84 -8.65 -23.81 20.11
N LYS A 85 -9.75 -24.51 19.82
CA LYS A 85 -11.01 -23.86 19.40
C LYS A 85 -11.58 -22.95 20.50
N SER A 86 -11.53 -23.39 21.76
CA SER A 86 -11.92 -22.57 22.91
C SER A 86 -11.06 -21.30 23.01
N GLN A 87 -9.75 -21.42 22.82
CA GLN A 87 -8.84 -20.28 22.80
C GLN A 87 -9.16 -19.31 21.65
N TYR A 88 -9.40 -19.81 20.44
CA TYR A 88 -9.79 -18.98 19.29
C TYR A 88 -11.06 -18.20 19.56
N LYS A 89 -12.07 -18.83 20.17
CA LYS A 89 -13.31 -18.15 20.56
C LYS A 89 -13.08 -17.01 21.56
N VAL A 90 -12.21 -17.22 22.54
CA VAL A 90 -11.83 -16.17 23.52
C VAL A 90 -11.13 -15.00 22.82
N LEU A 91 -10.16 -15.29 21.94
CA LEU A 91 -9.44 -14.26 21.18
C LEU A 91 -10.36 -13.51 20.22
N ALA A 92 -11.25 -14.22 19.52
CA ALA A 92 -12.27 -13.64 18.64
C ALA A 92 -13.25 -12.73 19.42
N THR A 93 -13.70 -13.15 20.59
CA THR A 93 -14.59 -12.35 21.45
C THR A 93 -13.91 -11.06 21.93
N SER A 94 -12.65 -11.17 22.38
CA SER A 94 -11.84 -10.03 22.78
C SER A 94 -11.62 -9.06 21.62
N THR A 95 -11.34 -9.58 20.43
CA THR A 95 -11.12 -8.79 19.22
C THR A 95 -12.39 -8.09 18.75
N ALA A 96 -13.53 -8.79 18.71
CA ALA A 96 -14.83 -8.19 18.37
C ALA A 96 -15.19 -7.05 19.34
N SER A 97 -14.91 -7.25 20.64
CA SER A 97 -15.14 -6.23 21.68
C SER A 97 -14.20 -5.02 21.51
N LYS A 98 -12.90 -5.26 21.27
CA LYS A 98 -11.90 -4.21 21.03
C LYS A 98 -12.30 -3.28 19.88
N TRP A 99 -12.84 -3.85 18.80
CA TRP A 99 -13.27 -3.10 17.61
C TRP A 99 -14.75 -2.72 17.63
N ASN A 100 -15.46 -2.96 18.73
CA ASN A 100 -16.88 -2.65 18.89
C ASN A 100 -17.73 -3.11 17.70
N LEU A 101 -17.57 -4.38 17.31
CA LEU A 101 -18.40 -5.00 16.27
C LEU A 101 -19.79 -5.29 16.82
N THR A 102 -20.82 -4.97 16.05
CA THR A 102 -22.24 -5.15 16.39
C THR A 102 -22.90 -6.27 15.60
N ALA A 103 -22.27 -6.79 14.54
CA ALA A 103 -22.79 -7.94 13.81
C ALA A 103 -22.99 -9.18 14.72
N PRO A 104 -24.18 -9.81 14.73
CA PRO A 104 -24.50 -10.92 15.65
C PRO A 104 -23.57 -12.14 15.54
N ASN A 105 -23.04 -12.40 14.34
CA ASN A 105 -22.14 -13.51 14.05
C ASN A 105 -20.66 -13.09 13.99
N ALA A 106 -20.31 -11.87 14.42
CA ALA A 106 -18.94 -11.36 14.32
C ALA A 106 -17.89 -12.29 14.96
N VAL A 107 -18.20 -12.82 16.15
CA VAL A 107 -17.30 -13.72 16.89
C VAL A 107 -17.07 -15.02 16.13
N GLU A 108 -18.13 -15.61 15.56
CA GLU A 108 -18.03 -16.85 14.79
C GLU A 108 -17.20 -16.65 13.52
N LEU A 109 -17.45 -15.56 12.78
CA LEU A 109 -16.69 -15.25 11.56
C LEU A 109 -15.22 -14.95 11.85
N LEU A 110 -14.91 -14.29 12.98
CA LEU A 110 -13.53 -14.09 13.43
C LEU A 110 -12.87 -15.40 13.88
N GLU A 111 -13.61 -16.31 14.53
CA GLU A 111 -13.11 -17.65 14.89
C GLU A 111 -12.68 -18.43 13.62
N GLN A 112 -13.49 -18.37 12.55
CA GLN A 112 -13.16 -19.01 11.27
C GLN A 112 -11.89 -18.44 10.61
N GLN A 113 -11.52 -17.17 10.88
CA GLN A 113 -10.27 -16.61 10.36
C GLN A 113 -9.02 -17.31 10.93
N PHE A 114 -9.10 -17.88 12.14
CA PHE A 114 -7.97 -18.65 12.72
C PHE A 114 -7.73 -19.97 11.98
N THR A 115 -8.78 -20.63 11.49
CA THR A 115 -8.66 -21.91 10.78
C THR A 115 -8.46 -21.74 9.27
N LYS A 116 -8.71 -20.55 8.73
CA LYS A 116 -8.53 -20.28 7.30
C LYS A 116 -7.11 -20.51 6.81
N GLU A 117 -6.92 -21.37 5.83
CA GLU A 117 -5.66 -21.53 5.12
C GLU A 117 -5.50 -20.47 4.01
N TYR A 118 -4.27 -19.96 3.85
CA TYR A 118 -3.91 -19.03 2.77
C TYR A 118 -3.18 -19.82 1.68
N ASP A 119 -3.94 -20.32 0.72
CA ASP A 119 -3.53 -21.27 -0.31
C ASP A 119 -2.89 -20.61 -1.54
N TYR A 120 -2.10 -19.56 -1.34
CA TYR A 120 -1.44 -18.86 -2.44
C TYR A 120 -0.50 -19.79 -3.22
N ASN A 121 -0.64 -19.78 -4.54
CA ASN A 121 0.24 -20.50 -5.45
C ASN A 121 0.83 -19.55 -6.50
N PRO A 122 2.15 -19.29 -6.51
CA PRO A 122 2.78 -18.33 -7.42
C PRO A 122 2.74 -18.71 -8.90
N ASP A 123 2.40 -19.96 -9.22
CA ASP A 123 2.36 -20.46 -10.61
C ASP A 123 0.95 -20.37 -11.20
N THR A 124 -0.08 -20.52 -10.37
CA THR A 124 -1.48 -20.45 -10.80
C THR A 124 -2.15 -19.13 -10.46
N ASP A 125 -1.68 -18.42 -9.43
CA ASP A 125 -2.37 -17.22 -8.95
C ASP A 125 -1.88 -15.96 -9.68
N PHE A 126 -2.83 -15.05 -9.94
CA PHE A 126 -2.57 -13.74 -10.50
C PHE A 126 -3.15 -12.66 -9.60
N PHE A 127 -2.29 -11.81 -9.05
CA PHE A 127 -2.72 -10.70 -8.20
C PHE A 127 -3.22 -9.52 -9.00
N HIS A 128 -4.33 -8.93 -8.56
CA HIS A 128 -4.71 -7.60 -8.99
C HIS A 128 -4.83 -6.70 -7.78
N PHE A 129 -3.90 -5.75 -7.65
CA PHE A 129 -4.02 -4.68 -6.67
C PHE A 129 -5.03 -3.66 -7.16
N HIS A 130 -6.21 -3.77 -6.58
CA HIS A 130 -7.31 -2.84 -6.75
C HIS A 130 -7.06 -1.64 -5.82
N HIS A 131 -6.62 -0.51 -6.41
CA HIS A 131 -6.41 0.72 -5.66
C HIS A 131 -7.62 1.65 -5.84
N LEU A 132 -8.40 1.85 -4.78
CA LEU A 132 -9.36 2.93 -4.71
C LEU A 132 -8.63 4.26 -4.89
N TYR A 133 -9.16 5.13 -5.75
CA TYR A 133 -8.55 6.41 -6.17
C TYR A 133 -7.63 7.07 -5.12
N LYS A 134 -6.39 7.39 -5.53
CA LYS A 134 -5.35 8.16 -4.81
C LYS A 134 -5.59 8.37 -3.30
N SER A 135 -5.37 7.32 -2.52
CA SER A 135 -4.89 7.49 -1.15
C SER A 135 -3.41 7.90 -1.22
N GLY A 136 -3.04 9.10 -0.78
CA GLY A 136 -1.67 9.64 -0.86
C GLY A 136 -0.65 8.98 0.07
N GLY A 137 -0.91 7.74 0.47
CA GLY A 137 -0.32 7.11 1.63
C GLY A 137 0.73 6.08 1.28
N THR A 138 0.48 5.10 0.43
CA THR A 138 1.47 4.05 0.17
C THR A 138 1.02 3.29 -1.07
N SER A 139 1.87 3.19 -2.08
CA SER A 139 1.57 2.32 -3.21
C SER A 139 2.21 0.97 -2.95
N ILE A 140 1.40 -0.02 -2.57
CA ILE A 140 1.88 -1.41 -2.49
C ILE A 140 2.29 -1.96 -3.86
N SER A 141 2.08 -1.19 -4.95
CA SER A 141 2.71 -1.46 -6.25
C SER A 141 4.21 -1.68 -6.13
N ASP A 142 4.89 -0.95 -5.25
CA ASP A 142 6.35 -1.04 -5.10
C ASP A 142 6.74 -2.32 -4.38
N LEU A 143 5.92 -2.73 -3.40
CA LEU A 143 6.03 -4.04 -2.78
C LEU A 143 5.83 -5.14 -3.82
N ILE A 144 4.76 -5.06 -4.63
CA ILE A 144 4.44 -6.03 -5.69
C ILE A 144 5.55 -6.07 -6.76
N ASP A 145 6.02 -4.93 -7.24
CA ASP A 145 7.11 -4.80 -8.20
C ASP A 145 8.37 -5.53 -7.71
N ASN A 146 8.76 -5.28 -6.45
CA ASN A 146 10.02 -5.75 -5.89
C ASN A 146 9.96 -7.16 -5.27
N THR A 147 8.77 -7.72 -5.08
CA THR A 147 8.60 -9.10 -4.57
C THR A 147 8.13 -10.05 -5.66
N LEU A 148 7.12 -9.66 -6.44
CA LEU A 148 6.43 -10.52 -7.40
C LEU A 148 6.78 -10.19 -8.85
N GLY A 149 7.15 -8.94 -9.13
CA GLY A 149 7.39 -8.42 -10.49
C GLY A 149 8.72 -8.85 -11.12
N LEU A 150 9.70 -9.25 -10.30
CA LEU A 150 11.07 -9.50 -10.75
C LEU A 150 11.21 -10.66 -11.76
N PRO A 151 12.16 -10.58 -12.72
CA PRO A 151 13.14 -9.50 -12.90
C PRO A 151 12.59 -8.26 -13.62
N LYS A 152 13.33 -7.15 -13.57
CA LYS A 152 13.02 -5.93 -14.34
C LYS A 152 13.59 -6.02 -15.76
N VAL A 153 12.75 -5.78 -16.77
CA VAL A 153 13.11 -5.81 -18.20
C VAL A 153 12.72 -4.47 -18.85
N GLY A 154 13.71 -3.61 -19.06
CA GLY A 154 13.48 -2.26 -19.58
C GLY A 154 12.70 -1.39 -18.60
N LYS A 155 11.58 -0.79 -19.06
CA LYS A 155 10.72 0.06 -18.23
C LYS A 155 9.75 -0.74 -17.33
N TRP A 156 9.58 -2.04 -17.58
CA TRP A 156 8.59 -2.87 -16.91
C TRP A 156 9.25 -3.99 -16.11
N TYR A 157 8.50 -4.52 -15.15
CA TYR A 157 8.82 -5.76 -14.47
C TYR A 157 8.24 -6.92 -15.27
N GLU A 158 9.01 -8.00 -15.49
CA GLU A 158 8.63 -9.08 -16.41
C GLU A 158 7.32 -9.75 -16.02
N LYS A 159 7.08 -9.88 -14.71
CA LYS A 159 5.91 -10.56 -14.15
C LYS A 159 4.75 -9.61 -13.84
N ILE A 160 4.88 -8.32 -14.17
CA ILE A 160 3.79 -7.35 -14.06
C ILE A 160 3.15 -7.16 -15.43
N LEU A 161 1.83 -7.28 -15.49
CA LEU A 161 1.08 -7.09 -16.72
C LEU A 161 1.24 -5.63 -17.21
N PRO A 162 1.73 -5.39 -18.44
CA PRO A 162 1.85 -4.04 -19.00
C PRO A 162 0.52 -3.31 -19.02
N GLY A 163 0.57 -1.98 -18.94
CA GLY A 163 -0.62 -1.15 -18.74
C GLY A 163 -1.08 -1.06 -17.28
N SER A 164 -0.35 -1.68 -16.35
CA SER A 164 -0.45 -1.42 -14.91
C SER A 164 0.23 -0.10 -14.56
N TYR A 165 -0.46 0.76 -13.79
CA TYR A 165 0.02 2.09 -13.45
C TYR A 165 -0.19 2.39 -11.97
N ARG A 166 0.87 2.85 -11.29
CA ARG A 166 0.84 3.20 -9.86
C ARG A 166 -0.20 4.26 -9.49
N SER A 167 -0.63 5.07 -10.46
CA SER A 167 -1.54 6.20 -10.23
C SER A 167 -2.48 6.46 -11.40
N GLY A 168 -2.73 5.44 -12.24
CA GLY A 168 -3.55 5.53 -13.44
C GLY A 168 -4.55 4.38 -13.56
N ASP A 169 -5.53 4.55 -14.44
CA ASP A 169 -6.46 3.50 -14.82
C ASP A 169 -5.70 2.40 -15.60
N MET A 170 -6.20 1.16 -15.56
CA MET A 170 -5.60 0.05 -16.30
C MET A 170 -5.69 0.31 -17.81
N ASN A 171 -4.58 0.18 -18.54
CA ASN A 171 -4.59 0.27 -20.00
C ASN A 171 -4.71 -1.12 -20.63
N HIS A 172 -5.95 -1.58 -20.85
CA HIS A 172 -6.22 -2.89 -21.44
C HIS A 172 -5.63 -3.05 -22.84
N LYS A 173 -5.51 -1.97 -23.62
CA LYS A 173 -4.92 -2.01 -24.96
C LYS A 173 -3.43 -2.35 -24.90
N GLU A 174 -2.68 -1.69 -24.03
CA GLU A 174 -1.24 -1.97 -23.85
C GLU A 174 -1.01 -3.38 -23.30
N ALA A 175 -1.85 -3.83 -22.37
CA ALA A 175 -1.82 -5.20 -21.87
C ALA A 175 -2.05 -6.22 -23.00
N LEU A 176 -3.07 -6.00 -23.83
CA LEU A 176 -3.42 -6.88 -24.94
C LEU A 176 -2.33 -6.92 -26.03
N GLU A 177 -1.72 -5.78 -26.32
CA GLU A 177 -0.61 -5.67 -27.26
C GLU A 177 0.58 -6.54 -26.81
N ASP A 178 0.96 -6.51 -25.52
CA ASP A 178 2.06 -7.34 -25.01
C ASP A 178 1.70 -8.82 -24.98
N ILE A 179 0.50 -9.18 -24.55
CA ILE A 179 0.00 -10.57 -24.57
C ILE A 179 0.06 -11.11 -26.00
N THR A 180 -0.48 -10.37 -26.97
CA THR A 180 -0.52 -10.79 -28.37
C THR A 180 0.89 -10.93 -28.95
N ARG A 181 1.79 -10.01 -28.61
CA ARG A 181 3.20 -10.06 -29.02
C ARG A 181 3.90 -11.32 -28.50
N ARG A 182 3.72 -11.70 -27.23
CA ARG A 182 4.34 -12.90 -26.64
C ARG A 182 3.79 -14.19 -27.25
N LEU A 183 2.47 -14.26 -27.45
CA LEU A 183 1.84 -15.40 -28.13
C LEU A 183 2.37 -15.54 -29.57
N ALA A 184 2.53 -14.43 -30.30
CA ALA A 184 3.11 -14.43 -31.65
C ALA A 184 4.60 -14.83 -31.68
N GLN A 185 5.33 -14.62 -30.56
CA GLN A 185 6.70 -15.07 -30.37
C GLN A 185 6.81 -16.55 -29.95
N GLY A 186 5.67 -17.25 -29.83
CA GLY A 186 5.62 -18.68 -29.52
C GLY A 186 5.53 -19.00 -28.03
N THR A 187 5.35 -18.02 -27.14
CA THR A 187 5.03 -18.30 -25.72
C THR A 187 3.61 -18.84 -25.64
N PRO A 188 3.37 -20.07 -25.15
CA PRO A 188 2.03 -20.57 -24.89
C PRO A 188 1.28 -19.67 -23.90
N ARG A 189 -0.06 -19.67 -23.95
CA ARG A 189 -0.85 -18.75 -23.11
C ARG A 189 -0.66 -19.05 -21.63
N GLU A 190 -0.62 -20.33 -21.29
CA GLU A 190 -0.37 -20.91 -19.97
C GLU A 190 1.02 -20.61 -19.40
N GLU A 191 1.98 -20.26 -20.28
CA GLU A 191 3.35 -19.90 -19.91
C GLU A 191 3.57 -18.38 -19.87
N LEU A 192 2.51 -17.57 -20.01
CA LEU A 192 2.63 -16.12 -19.86
C LEU A 192 3.15 -15.80 -18.44
N PRO A 193 4.19 -14.95 -18.32
CA PRO A 193 4.95 -14.81 -17.08
C PRO A 193 4.24 -13.96 -16.01
N TYR A 194 3.06 -13.42 -16.33
CA TYR A 194 2.43 -12.43 -15.48
C TYR A 194 1.91 -13.05 -14.19
N ARG A 195 2.28 -12.41 -13.07
CA ARG A 195 1.87 -12.76 -11.71
C ARG A 195 1.04 -11.68 -11.05
N ALA A 196 1.16 -10.43 -11.50
CA ALA A 196 0.40 -9.34 -10.90
C ALA A 196 0.07 -8.20 -11.86
N SER A 197 -0.88 -7.38 -11.44
CA SER A 197 -1.20 -6.07 -12.02
C SER A 197 -1.68 -5.11 -10.93
N TYR A 198 -1.63 -3.81 -11.22
CA TYR A 198 -2.11 -2.77 -10.32
C TYR A 198 -2.61 -1.56 -11.11
N ALA A 199 -3.73 -0.99 -10.69
CA ALA A 199 -4.29 0.22 -11.29
C ALA A 199 -5.43 0.79 -10.45
N HIS A 200 -5.84 2.02 -10.75
CA HIS A 200 -7.15 2.52 -10.37
C HIS A 200 -8.21 1.81 -11.21
N THR A 201 -8.93 0.87 -10.62
CA THR A 201 -9.97 0.10 -11.32
C THR A 201 -11.14 -0.13 -10.39
N GLY A 202 -12.33 -0.42 -10.92
CA GLY A 202 -13.25 -1.30 -10.22
C GLY A 202 -12.99 -2.71 -10.72
N LEU A 203 -12.49 -3.60 -9.87
CA LEU A 203 -12.28 -5.00 -10.25
C LEU A 203 -13.58 -5.80 -10.12
N ARG A 204 -14.39 -5.48 -9.10
CA ARG A 204 -15.55 -6.29 -8.73
C ARG A 204 -16.88 -5.76 -9.27
N PRO A 205 -17.80 -6.66 -9.67
CA PRO A 205 -17.64 -8.13 -9.66
C PRO A 205 -16.69 -8.62 -10.78
N VAL A 206 -15.98 -9.72 -10.53
CA VAL A 206 -15.09 -10.36 -11.52
C VAL A 206 -15.87 -11.37 -12.36
N TYR A 207 -16.78 -12.10 -11.72
CA TYR A 207 -17.58 -13.16 -12.32
C TYR A 207 -19.03 -12.72 -12.56
N GLY A 208 -19.72 -13.48 -13.43
CA GLY A 208 -21.13 -13.30 -13.74
C GLY A 208 -21.49 -12.15 -14.69
N PRO A 209 -22.79 -11.89 -14.88
CA PRO A 209 -23.32 -11.02 -15.94
C PRO A 209 -23.02 -9.53 -15.72
N GLN A 210 -22.60 -9.15 -14.51
CA GLN A 210 -22.30 -7.76 -14.17
C GLN A 210 -20.79 -7.49 -14.03
N LYS A 211 -19.95 -8.44 -14.49
CA LYS A 211 -18.49 -8.34 -14.40
C LYS A 211 -17.95 -7.02 -14.95
N THR A 212 -16.92 -6.49 -14.31
CA THR A 212 -16.24 -5.26 -14.74
C THR A 212 -15.45 -5.49 -16.02
N GLU A 213 -15.12 -4.42 -16.75
CA GLU A 213 -14.26 -4.50 -17.95
C GLU A 213 -12.90 -5.13 -17.63
N THR A 214 -12.30 -4.79 -16.48
CA THR A 214 -11.04 -5.39 -16.02
C THR A 214 -11.20 -6.86 -15.65
N GLY A 215 -12.27 -7.23 -14.94
CA GLY A 215 -12.58 -8.63 -14.65
C GLY A 215 -12.76 -9.45 -15.93
N GLU A 216 -13.55 -8.95 -16.88
CA GLU A 216 -13.75 -9.58 -18.18
C GLU A 216 -12.44 -9.71 -18.98
N PHE A 217 -11.62 -8.67 -18.99
CA PHE A 217 -10.33 -8.68 -19.65
C PHE A 217 -9.41 -9.78 -19.09
N LEU A 218 -9.27 -9.84 -17.76
CA LEU A 218 -8.38 -10.80 -17.10
C LEU A 218 -8.85 -12.23 -17.30
N LEU A 219 -10.15 -12.51 -17.14
CA LEU A 219 -10.72 -13.84 -17.38
C LEU A 219 -10.55 -14.30 -18.84
N LYS A 220 -10.69 -13.37 -19.80
CA LYS A 220 -10.55 -13.69 -21.22
C LYS A 220 -9.10 -13.97 -21.62
N HIS A 221 -8.15 -13.22 -21.08
CA HIS A 221 -6.78 -13.22 -21.57
C HIS A 221 -5.80 -14.01 -20.69
N LEU A 222 -6.12 -14.25 -19.43
CA LEU A 222 -5.40 -15.09 -18.49
C LEU A 222 -6.30 -16.19 -17.89
N PRO A 223 -7.00 -16.99 -18.73
CA PRO A 223 -8.02 -17.94 -18.27
C PRO A 223 -7.46 -19.11 -17.43
N HIS A 224 -6.15 -19.32 -17.45
CA HIS A 224 -5.45 -20.37 -16.70
C HIS A 224 -4.98 -19.87 -15.32
N LYS A 225 -5.15 -18.57 -15.02
CA LYS A 225 -4.76 -17.99 -13.75
C LYS A 225 -5.98 -17.86 -12.83
N ARG A 226 -5.77 -18.18 -11.56
CA ARG A 226 -6.71 -17.88 -10.48
C ARG A 226 -6.54 -16.42 -10.07
N LEU A 227 -7.57 -15.62 -10.30
CA LEU A 227 -7.52 -14.19 -10.01
C LEU A 227 -7.64 -13.95 -8.49
N ARG A 228 -6.67 -13.23 -7.95
CA ARG A 228 -6.55 -12.89 -6.53
C ARG A 228 -6.53 -11.37 -6.32
N GLY A 229 -7.62 -10.82 -5.84
CA GLY A 229 -7.73 -9.44 -5.38
C GLY A 229 -6.83 -9.18 -4.17
N VAL A 230 -6.11 -8.06 -4.24
CA VAL A 230 -5.40 -7.46 -3.12
C VAL A 230 -5.77 -5.98 -3.04
N THR A 231 -5.83 -5.41 -1.83
CA THR A 231 -6.27 -4.03 -1.64
C THR A 231 -5.64 -3.36 -0.41
N MET A 232 -5.76 -2.04 -0.34
CA MET A 232 -5.36 -1.23 0.81
C MET A 232 -6.57 -0.47 1.34
N LEU A 233 -6.79 -0.60 2.64
CA LEU A 233 -7.78 0.13 3.40
C LEU A 233 -7.12 1.31 4.10
N ARG A 234 -7.97 2.26 4.47
CA ARG A 234 -7.57 3.43 5.21
C ARG A 234 -8.67 3.84 6.17
N GLU A 235 -8.32 4.52 7.25
CA GLU A 235 -9.34 5.10 8.10
C GLU A 235 -10.20 6.11 7.28
N PRO A 236 -11.54 6.10 7.42
CA PRO A 236 -12.41 6.87 6.51
C PRO A 236 -12.14 8.37 6.50
N THR A 237 -11.86 8.99 7.64
CA THR A 237 -11.49 10.41 7.71
C THR A 237 -10.15 10.67 7.04
N ASP A 238 -9.17 9.80 7.27
CA ASP A 238 -7.85 9.85 6.65
C ASP A 238 -7.94 9.72 5.11
N PHE A 239 -8.86 8.87 4.63
CA PHE A 239 -9.21 8.73 3.21
C PHE A 239 -9.89 9.99 2.66
N ARG A 240 -10.91 10.54 3.35
CA ARG A 240 -11.62 11.76 2.91
C ARG A 240 -10.68 12.96 2.84
N ALA A 241 -9.85 13.17 3.86
CA ALA A 241 -8.86 14.23 3.87
C ALA A 241 -7.83 14.09 2.74
N SER A 242 -7.39 12.85 2.46
CA SER A 242 -6.50 12.57 1.33
C SER A 242 -7.13 12.88 -0.02
N ASN A 243 -8.39 12.48 -0.24
CA ASN A 243 -9.09 12.75 -1.49
C ASN A 243 -9.34 14.24 -1.67
N HIS A 244 -9.73 14.93 -0.60
CA HIS A 244 -9.86 16.37 -0.56
C HIS A 244 -8.56 17.04 -1.02
N ALA A 245 -7.45 16.68 -0.35
CA ALA A 245 -6.15 17.28 -0.61
C ALA A 245 -5.55 16.93 -1.98
N MET A 246 -5.74 15.71 -2.47
CA MET A 246 -5.09 15.23 -3.71
C MET A 246 -5.95 15.40 -4.94
N ILE A 247 -7.14 14.82 -4.91
CA ILE A 247 -7.93 14.57 -6.11
C ILE A 247 -8.78 15.79 -6.41
N MET A 248 -9.47 16.30 -5.38
CA MET A 248 -10.37 17.42 -5.53
C MET A 248 -9.60 18.72 -5.66
N CYS A 249 -8.69 18.96 -4.71
CA CYS A 249 -8.13 20.29 -4.53
C CYS A 249 -6.65 20.39 -4.91
N GLY A 250 -5.95 19.27 -5.14
CA GLY A 250 -4.52 19.26 -5.47
C GLY A 250 -3.64 20.09 -4.51
N LEU A 251 -4.12 20.32 -3.29
CA LEU A 251 -3.50 21.11 -2.22
C LEU A 251 -2.13 20.60 -1.84
N ASN A 252 -1.92 19.29 -1.96
CA ASN A 252 -0.66 18.66 -1.62
C ASN A 252 0.55 19.24 -2.39
N ALA A 253 0.38 19.54 -3.68
CA ALA A 253 1.45 20.15 -4.46
C ALA A 253 1.79 21.55 -3.93
N GLU A 254 0.78 22.31 -3.52
CA GLU A 254 0.96 23.65 -2.95
C GLU A 254 1.58 23.61 -1.55
N VAL A 255 1.21 22.64 -0.71
CA VAL A 255 1.83 22.45 0.61
C VAL A 255 3.30 22.06 0.48
N VAL A 256 3.65 21.19 -0.47
CA VAL A 256 5.05 20.85 -0.77
C VAL A 256 5.81 22.08 -1.25
N LYS A 257 5.23 22.85 -2.18
CA LYS A 257 5.84 24.08 -2.69
C LYS A 257 6.08 25.11 -1.58
N PHE A 258 5.07 25.36 -0.74
CA PHE A 258 5.16 26.24 0.42
C PHE A 258 6.28 25.82 1.38
N ASN A 259 6.34 24.54 1.76
CA ASN A 259 7.38 24.06 2.66
C ASN A 259 8.78 24.06 2.04
N ASN A 260 8.90 23.86 0.72
CA ASN A 260 10.16 24.03 0.01
C ASN A 260 10.63 25.50 -0.02
N GLU A 261 9.70 26.46 -0.13
CA GLU A 261 10.00 27.89 -0.04
C GLU A 261 10.50 28.26 1.37
N ARG A 262 9.89 27.69 2.42
CA ARG A 262 10.33 27.82 3.81
C ARG A 262 11.71 27.22 4.06
N ALA A 263 11.95 26.01 3.57
CA ALA A 263 13.24 25.32 3.74
C ALA A 263 14.41 26.12 3.13
N LYS A 264 14.19 26.80 2.00
CA LYS A 264 15.18 27.71 1.39
C LYS A 264 15.54 28.91 2.27
N GLN A 265 14.67 29.27 3.21
CA GLN A 265 14.88 30.33 4.19
C GLN A 265 15.40 29.79 5.54
N GLY A 266 15.71 28.49 5.62
CA GLY A 266 16.13 27.85 6.87
C GLY A 266 14.99 27.66 7.88
N LEU A 267 13.74 27.75 7.43
CA LEU A 267 12.56 27.60 8.29
C LEU A 267 12.08 26.15 8.30
N GLU A 268 11.59 25.71 9.46
CA GLU A 268 11.00 24.38 9.62
C GLU A 268 9.71 24.22 8.81
N GLN A 269 9.43 22.96 8.47
CA GLN A 269 8.20 22.56 7.80
C GLN A 269 6.98 22.81 8.71
N ILE A 270 5.90 23.30 8.13
CA ILE A 270 4.60 23.49 8.76
C ILE A 270 3.59 22.57 8.06
N CYS A 271 2.82 21.81 8.85
CA CYS A 271 1.90 20.79 8.36
C CYS A 271 0.43 21.00 8.76
N SER A 272 0.10 21.96 9.60
CA SER A 272 -1.26 22.18 10.10
C SER A 272 -1.62 23.66 10.27
N PRO A 273 -2.92 24.01 10.27
CA PRO A 273 -3.36 25.37 10.59
C PRO A 273 -2.89 25.86 11.96
N LYS A 274 -2.78 24.96 12.95
CA LYS A 274 -2.25 25.28 14.29
C LYS A 274 -0.79 25.73 14.26
N GLU A 275 -0.01 25.20 13.32
CA GLU A 275 1.39 25.60 13.10
C GLU A 275 1.51 26.82 12.18
N GLY A 276 0.40 27.34 11.64
CA GLY A 276 0.35 28.49 10.74
C GLY A 276 0.15 28.16 9.26
N LEU A 277 -0.24 26.94 8.90
CA LEU A 277 -0.55 26.59 7.51
C LEU A 277 -1.91 27.21 7.10
N ASN A 278 -1.88 28.20 6.23
CA ASN A 278 -3.10 28.83 5.72
C ASN A 278 -3.60 28.14 4.43
N ILE A 279 -4.55 27.22 4.56
CA ILE A 279 -5.10 26.48 3.41
C ILE A 279 -5.79 27.40 2.39
N SER A 280 -6.54 28.40 2.86
CA SER A 280 -7.22 29.36 1.98
C SER A 280 -6.22 30.12 1.09
N GLU A 281 -5.09 30.54 1.64
CA GLU A 281 -4.04 31.21 0.87
C GLU A 281 -3.40 30.28 -0.18
N LEU A 282 -3.22 28.99 0.15
CA LEU A 282 -2.74 28.01 -0.83
C LEU A 282 -3.75 27.80 -1.98
N ILE A 283 -5.06 27.85 -1.67
CA ILE A 283 -6.10 27.85 -2.70
C ILE A 283 -6.06 29.10 -3.55
N ASP A 284 -5.86 30.28 -2.96
CA ASP A 284 -5.74 31.53 -3.71
C ASP A 284 -4.54 31.48 -4.67
N ARG A 285 -3.39 30.95 -4.23
CA ARG A 285 -2.22 30.71 -5.11
C ARG A 285 -2.55 29.79 -6.27
N LYS A 286 -3.37 28.76 -6.03
CA LYS A 286 -3.81 27.82 -7.05
C LYS A 286 -4.78 28.45 -8.04
N ILE A 287 -5.77 29.21 -7.56
CA ILE A 287 -6.71 29.96 -8.42
C ILE A 287 -5.92 30.94 -9.30
N GLN A 288 -4.96 31.67 -8.73
CA GLN A 288 -4.10 32.57 -9.50
C GLN A 288 -3.32 31.83 -10.59
N THR A 289 -2.78 30.63 -10.29
CA THR A 289 -2.11 29.79 -11.28
C THR A 289 -3.04 29.34 -12.40
N ILE A 290 -4.33 29.11 -12.10
CA ILE A 290 -5.35 28.80 -13.12
C ILE A 290 -5.61 30.03 -13.98
N LEU A 291 -5.89 31.18 -13.37
CA LEU A 291 -6.13 32.46 -14.07
C LEU A 291 -4.95 32.86 -14.97
N ASP A 292 -3.72 32.62 -14.54
CA ASP A 292 -2.55 32.87 -15.37
C ASP A 292 -2.48 31.95 -16.60
N LYS A 293 -2.92 30.69 -16.48
CA LYS A 293 -3.06 29.79 -17.63
C LYS A 293 -4.20 30.21 -18.56
N CYS A 294 -5.27 30.81 -18.03
CA CYS A 294 -6.41 31.29 -18.81
C CYS A 294 -6.01 32.40 -19.81
N LYS A 295 -4.91 33.12 -19.55
CA LYS A 295 -4.35 34.12 -20.47
C LYS A 295 -3.85 33.54 -21.80
N ASP A 296 -3.54 32.24 -21.84
CA ASP A 296 -3.19 31.52 -23.08
C ASP A 296 -4.20 30.39 -23.37
N PRO A 297 -5.14 30.58 -24.32
CA PRO A 297 -6.20 29.62 -24.60
C PRO A 297 -5.70 28.29 -25.19
N ASN A 298 -4.42 28.19 -25.60
CA ASN A 298 -3.81 26.95 -26.07
C ASN A 298 -3.38 26.01 -24.93
N ASN A 299 -3.30 26.53 -23.69
CA ASN A 299 -2.80 25.78 -22.53
C ASN A 299 -3.91 25.27 -21.59
N VAL A 300 -5.18 25.44 -21.98
CA VAL A 300 -6.34 25.07 -21.13
C VAL A 300 -7.30 24.13 -21.88
N ASN A 301 -7.69 23.04 -21.22
CA ASN A 301 -8.71 22.12 -21.73
C ASN A 301 -10.14 22.69 -21.57
N ALA A 302 -11.15 22.03 -22.13
CA ALA A 302 -12.53 22.53 -22.11
C ALA A 302 -13.09 22.75 -20.69
N GLN A 303 -12.74 21.89 -19.73
CA GLN A 303 -13.15 22.02 -18.33
C GLN A 303 -12.48 23.23 -17.68
N GLN A 304 -11.18 23.41 -17.92
CA GLN A 304 -10.43 24.57 -17.44
C GLN A 304 -10.94 25.87 -18.05
N LYS A 305 -11.33 25.88 -19.34
CA LYS A 305 -11.95 27.06 -19.96
C LYS A 305 -13.23 27.51 -19.26
N LYS A 306 -14.06 26.56 -18.82
CA LYS A 306 -15.23 26.89 -18.00
C LYS A 306 -14.81 27.45 -16.64
N GLN A 307 -13.88 26.76 -15.98
CA GLN A 307 -13.34 27.19 -14.69
C GLN A 307 -12.77 28.63 -14.76
N CYS A 308 -12.00 28.96 -15.80
CA CYS A 308 -11.49 30.30 -16.06
C CYS A 308 -12.60 31.35 -16.07
N LYS A 309 -13.67 31.12 -16.84
CA LYS A 309 -14.79 32.06 -16.95
C LYS A 309 -15.52 32.26 -15.63
N ASP A 310 -15.72 31.17 -14.89
CA ASP A 310 -16.38 31.21 -13.59
C ASP A 310 -15.53 32.04 -12.61
N GLU A 311 -14.22 31.78 -12.52
CA GLU A 311 -13.28 32.52 -11.66
C GLU A 311 -13.14 34.00 -12.07
N GLU A 312 -13.04 34.30 -13.37
CA GLU A 312 -13.02 35.68 -13.90
C GLU A 312 -14.31 36.45 -13.59
N SER A 313 -15.43 35.73 -13.46
CA SER A 313 -16.73 36.29 -13.07
C SER A 313 -16.90 36.40 -11.55
N GLY A 314 -15.85 36.09 -10.77
CA GLY A 314 -15.86 36.12 -9.30
C GLY A 314 -16.52 34.90 -8.64
N ILE A 315 -16.75 33.82 -9.39
CA ILE A 315 -17.24 32.55 -8.85
C ILE A 315 -16.05 31.70 -8.45
N ASP A 316 -15.86 31.52 -7.14
CA ASP A 316 -14.84 30.62 -6.62
C ASP A 316 -15.21 29.16 -6.88
N THR A 317 -14.53 28.56 -7.86
CA THR A 317 -14.77 27.17 -8.26
C THR A 317 -14.15 26.15 -7.30
N LEU A 318 -13.28 26.62 -6.40
CA LEU A 318 -12.57 25.85 -5.38
C LEU A 318 -12.97 26.23 -3.95
N ASP A 319 -14.14 26.85 -3.74
CA ASP A 319 -14.64 27.22 -2.41
C ASP A 319 -14.65 26.04 -1.43
N HIS A 320 -15.13 24.89 -1.90
CA HIS A 320 -15.12 23.62 -1.18
C HIS A 320 -13.72 23.10 -0.80
N CYS A 321 -12.65 23.71 -1.32
CA CYS A 321 -11.26 23.39 -1.01
C CYS A 321 -10.64 24.28 0.07
N ARG A 322 -11.33 25.33 0.52
CA ARG A 322 -10.77 26.33 1.45
C ARG A 322 -10.59 25.80 2.86
N SER A 323 -11.43 24.85 3.28
CA SER A 323 -11.27 24.10 4.53
C SER A 323 -12.04 22.79 4.49
N ALA A 324 -11.82 21.92 5.49
CA ALA A 324 -12.63 20.72 5.67
C ALA A 324 -14.12 21.06 5.89
N ALA A 325 -14.43 22.09 6.68
CA ALA A 325 -15.79 22.58 6.86
C ALA A 325 -16.46 23.00 5.53
N HIS A 326 -15.75 23.72 4.64
CA HIS A 326 -16.29 24.09 3.32
C HIS A 326 -16.57 22.85 2.47
N LEU A 327 -15.67 21.86 2.49
CA LEU A 327 -15.91 20.59 1.82
C LEU A 327 -17.16 19.91 2.36
N LEU A 328 -17.24 19.72 3.68
CA LEU A 328 -18.34 19.00 4.33
C LEU A 328 -19.69 19.68 4.10
N ALA A 329 -19.74 21.01 4.02
CA ALA A 329 -20.95 21.76 3.66
C ALA A 329 -21.29 21.71 2.16
N SER A 330 -20.33 21.35 1.30
CA SER A 330 -20.49 21.40 -0.14
C SER A 330 -21.20 20.15 -0.68
N PRO A 331 -22.11 20.30 -1.68
CA PRO A 331 -22.63 19.17 -2.45
C PRO A 331 -21.52 18.36 -3.17
N LYS A 332 -20.31 18.90 -3.28
CA LYS A 332 -19.14 18.19 -3.84
C LYS A 332 -18.69 17.03 -2.97
N TYR A 333 -18.88 17.12 -1.66
CA TYR A 333 -18.60 16.00 -0.75
C TYR A 333 -19.45 14.79 -1.12
N ASP A 334 -20.75 15.00 -1.35
CA ASP A 334 -21.68 13.92 -1.64
C ASP A 334 -21.51 13.32 -3.05
N LYS A 335 -21.05 14.11 -4.03
CA LYS A 335 -21.02 13.75 -5.46
C LYS A 335 -19.82 12.92 -5.92
N HIS A 336 -18.74 12.84 -5.14
CA HIS A 336 -17.49 12.32 -5.69
C HIS A 336 -16.81 11.23 -4.88
N TYR A 337 -16.96 11.15 -3.55
CA TYR A 337 -16.07 10.27 -2.76
C TYR A 337 -16.66 9.73 -1.45
N ARG A 338 -17.96 9.41 -1.36
CA ARG A 338 -18.60 8.95 -0.10
C ARG A 338 -18.42 7.48 0.28
N SER A 339 -17.80 6.61 -0.49
CA SER A 339 -17.67 5.22 -0.01
C SER A 339 -16.44 4.52 -0.53
N MET A 340 -15.51 4.22 0.39
CA MET A 340 -14.49 3.19 0.16
C MET A 340 -15.16 1.84 -0.08
N PHE A 341 -16.23 1.57 0.67
CA PHE A 341 -16.90 0.28 0.69
C PHE A 341 -17.57 -0.11 -0.63
N LYS A 342 -18.42 0.75 -1.23
CA LYS A 342 -18.97 0.51 -2.57
C LYS A 342 -17.86 0.24 -3.56
N GLY A 343 -16.76 0.96 -3.42
CA GLY A 343 -15.66 0.86 -4.34
C GLY A 343 -14.90 -0.45 -4.28
N LEU A 344 -14.74 -0.97 -3.07
CA LEU A 344 -13.96 -2.14 -2.75
C LEU A 344 -14.75 -3.42 -2.91
N MET A 345 -15.92 -3.46 -2.30
CA MET A 345 -16.72 -4.66 -2.13
C MET A 345 -17.75 -4.78 -3.27
N GLY A 346 -18.08 -3.67 -3.91
CA GLY A 346 -19.09 -3.57 -4.96
C GLY A 346 -20.54 -3.75 -4.46
N ARG A 347 -20.75 -4.22 -3.23
CA ARG A 347 -22.03 -4.32 -2.53
C ARG A 347 -21.89 -3.84 -1.09
N PHE A 348 -23.02 -3.53 -0.47
CA PHE A 348 -23.10 -3.22 0.95
C PHE A 348 -23.25 -4.44 1.84
N HIS A 349 -23.96 -5.44 1.33
CA HIS A 349 -24.27 -6.68 2.01
C HIS A 349 -24.59 -7.74 0.95
N ARG A 350 -24.59 -9.00 1.37
CA ARG A 350 -24.74 -10.17 0.49
C ARG A 350 -26.00 -10.14 -0.38
N GLY A 351 -27.10 -9.61 0.15
CA GLY A 351 -28.40 -9.49 -0.52
C GLY A 351 -28.54 -8.30 -1.47
N GLN A 352 -27.58 -7.37 -1.50
CA GLN A 352 -27.70 -6.19 -2.35
C GLN A 352 -27.45 -6.54 -3.81
N LYS A 353 -28.33 -6.06 -4.71
CA LYS A 353 -28.04 -6.08 -6.16
C LYS A 353 -27.02 -4.99 -6.49
N PHE A 354 -26.09 -5.29 -7.39
CA PHE A 354 -25.24 -4.24 -7.94
C PHE A 354 -26.11 -3.23 -8.69
N GLY A 355 -26.06 -1.97 -8.28
CA GLY A 355 -26.51 -0.85 -9.12
C GLY A 355 -25.69 -0.81 -10.41
N GLY A 356 -26.23 -0.21 -11.48
CA GLY A 356 -25.60 -0.24 -12.81
C GLY A 356 -24.09 0.03 -12.77
N THR A 357 -23.31 -0.94 -13.23
CA THR A 357 -21.86 -0.82 -13.42
C THR A 357 -21.64 -0.05 -14.72
N ALA A 358 -21.19 1.21 -14.66
CA ALA A 358 -20.72 1.82 -15.90
C ALA A 358 -19.49 1.03 -16.36
N LYS A 359 -19.44 0.66 -17.65
CA LYS A 359 -18.36 -0.14 -18.29
C LYS A 359 -16.98 0.53 -18.22
N GLY A 360 -16.42 0.67 -17.03
CA GLY A 360 -15.14 1.32 -16.76
C GLY A 360 -15.03 1.89 -15.36
N ARG A 361 -16.15 2.20 -14.68
CA ARG A 361 -16.19 2.71 -13.30
C ARG A 361 -17.50 2.26 -12.65
N MET A 362 -17.47 1.70 -11.43
CA MET A 362 -18.70 1.70 -10.63
C MET A 362 -19.22 3.14 -10.52
N ASN A 363 -20.53 3.34 -10.35
CA ASN A 363 -21.07 4.66 -10.01
C ASN A 363 -20.60 5.03 -8.58
N TYR A 364 -19.30 5.29 -8.44
CA TYR A 364 -18.66 5.72 -7.21
C TYR A 364 -19.27 7.08 -6.86
N GLY A 365 -19.97 7.13 -5.72
CA GLY A 365 -20.22 8.39 -5.04
C GLY A 365 -21.42 9.22 -5.50
N PHE A 366 -22.57 8.62 -5.82
CA PHE A 366 -23.82 9.41 -5.90
C PHE A 366 -24.87 9.08 -4.85
N GLU A 367 -24.90 7.84 -4.38
CA GLU A 367 -25.96 7.37 -3.49
C GLU A 367 -25.34 6.92 -2.17
N ARG A 368 -25.95 7.35 -1.06
CA ARG A 368 -25.49 7.03 0.28
C ARG A 368 -25.58 5.53 0.52
N ALA A 369 -24.64 5.00 1.29
CA ALA A 369 -24.75 3.64 1.78
C ALA A 369 -26.04 3.42 2.54
N GLU A 370 -26.38 4.41 3.35
CA GLU A 370 -27.56 4.40 4.20
C GLU A 370 -28.88 4.50 3.43
N GLU A 371 -28.84 4.84 2.13
CA GLU A 371 -30.02 4.88 1.26
C GLU A 371 -30.25 3.55 0.51
N SER A 372 -29.29 2.63 0.59
CA SER A 372 -29.41 1.33 -0.07
C SER A 372 -30.38 0.41 0.68
N GLU A 373 -31.27 -0.26 -0.08
CA GLU A 373 -32.16 -1.27 0.46
C GLU A 373 -31.36 -2.37 1.18
N GLY A 374 -31.75 -2.71 2.41
CA GLY A 374 -31.10 -3.74 3.22
C GLY A 374 -29.86 -3.27 3.99
N TYR A 375 -29.54 -1.98 3.96
CA TYR A 375 -28.44 -1.42 4.75
C TYR A 375 -28.68 -1.52 6.27
N SER A 376 -27.66 -2.03 6.98
CA SER A 376 -27.43 -1.79 8.40
C SER A 376 -25.93 -1.82 8.67
N VAL A 377 -25.49 -1.26 9.80
CA VAL A 377 -24.07 -1.30 10.23
C VAL A 377 -23.63 -2.75 10.41
N GLU A 378 -24.47 -3.57 11.03
CA GLU A 378 -24.26 -5.00 11.27
C GLU A 378 -24.09 -5.76 9.95
N ALA A 379 -24.94 -5.49 8.95
CA ALA A 379 -24.85 -6.16 7.65
C ALA A 379 -23.56 -5.81 6.89
N VAL A 380 -23.08 -4.56 7.04
CA VAL A 380 -21.79 -4.13 6.48
C VAL A 380 -20.62 -4.83 7.17
N GLU A 381 -20.65 -4.93 8.51
CA GLU A 381 -19.61 -5.63 9.28
C GLU A 381 -19.58 -7.13 8.94
N GLU A 382 -20.73 -7.79 8.97
CA GLU A 382 -20.88 -9.21 8.61
C GLU A 382 -20.32 -9.48 7.21
N TYR A 383 -20.77 -8.71 6.21
CA TYR A 383 -20.29 -8.87 4.84
C TYR A 383 -18.78 -8.58 4.72
N THR A 384 -18.25 -7.62 5.48
CA THR A 384 -16.80 -7.36 5.49
C THR A 384 -16.03 -8.54 6.08
N LEU A 385 -16.49 -9.12 7.19
CA LEU A 385 -15.90 -10.29 7.84
C LEU A 385 -15.93 -11.52 6.92
N GLU A 386 -17.01 -11.71 6.16
CA GLU A 386 -17.13 -12.77 5.18
C GLU A 386 -16.22 -12.52 3.96
N ASP A 387 -16.32 -11.37 3.31
CA ASP A 387 -15.71 -11.14 2.00
C ASP A 387 -14.23 -10.72 2.09
N LEU A 388 -13.86 -9.69 2.88
CA LEU A 388 -12.43 -9.39 3.10
C LEU A 388 -11.73 -10.46 3.94
N GLY A 389 -12.49 -11.16 4.78
CA GLY A 389 -12.04 -12.39 5.43
C GLY A 389 -11.81 -13.54 4.45
N GLY A 390 -12.35 -13.44 3.23
CA GLY A 390 -12.34 -14.45 2.17
C GLY A 390 -12.97 -15.78 2.63
N LEU A 391 -14.05 -15.69 3.39
CA LEU A 391 -14.96 -16.78 3.73
C LEU A 391 -16.15 -16.84 2.76
N ASP A 392 -16.45 -15.74 2.05
CA ASP A 392 -17.57 -15.69 1.09
C ASP A 392 -17.29 -16.53 -0.16
N GLN A 393 -17.95 -17.70 -0.24
CA GLN A 393 -17.95 -18.60 -1.39
C GLN A 393 -19.09 -18.29 -2.38
N THR A 394 -19.76 -17.15 -2.28
CA THR A 394 -20.90 -16.82 -3.16
C THR A 394 -20.63 -15.75 -4.21
N ILE A 395 -19.54 -14.97 -4.06
CA ILE A 395 -19.13 -13.96 -5.04
C ILE A 395 -18.73 -14.60 -6.40
N SER A 396 -18.30 -15.85 -6.38
CA SER A 396 -17.94 -16.65 -7.55
C SER A 396 -19.12 -17.40 -8.18
N ALA A 397 -20.29 -17.46 -7.51
CA ALA A 397 -21.43 -18.28 -7.93
C ALA A 397 -22.36 -17.65 -8.99
N ILE A 398 -22.03 -16.47 -9.55
CA ILE A 398 -22.88 -15.82 -10.58
C ILE A 398 -22.46 -16.20 -12.02
N GLY A 399 -21.67 -17.26 -12.22
CA GLY A 399 -21.50 -17.87 -13.55
C GLY A 399 -20.58 -19.09 -13.56
N ASP A 400 -21.07 -20.20 -14.12
CA ASP A 400 -20.41 -21.40 -14.67
C ASP A 400 -18.95 -21.74 -14.26
N ILE A 401 -18.60 -21.60 -12.98
CA ILE A 401 -17.36 -22.15 -12.43
C ILE A 401 -17.74 -23.11 -11.31
N ASP A 402 -17.37 -24.39 -11.47
CA ASP A 402 -17.71 -25.51 -10.57
C ASP A 402 -17.06 -25.39 -9.17
N SER A 403 -16.30 -24.35 -8.89
CA SER A 403 -15.68 -24.13 -7.57
C SER A 403 -15.66 -22.65 -7.22
N PRO A 404 -16.54 -22.22 -6.30
CA PRO A 404 -16.52 -20.86 -5.85
C PRO A 404 -15.29 -20.58 -4.98
N GLU A 405 -14.35 -19.80 -5.49
CA GLU A 405 -13.22 -19.29 -4.70
C GLU A 405 -13.44 -17.82 -4.32
N PRO A 406 -13.11 -17.43 -3.08
CA PRO A 406 -12.99 -16.03 -2.72
C PRO A 406 -11.90 -15.38 -3.58
N ASP A 407 -12.24 -14.29 -4.25
CA ASP A 407 -11.26 -13.54 -5.04
C ASP A 407 -10.36 -12.67 -4.14
N PHE A 408 -10.77 -12.23 -2.94
CA PHE A 408 -9.85 -11.54 -2.01
C PHE A 408 -8.99 -12.53 -1.20
N ILE A 409 -7.67 -12.39 -1.32
CA ILE A 409 -6.70 -13.19 -0.56
C ILE A 409 -5.93 -12.35 0.47
N TRP A 410 -5.83 -11.04 0.28
CA TRP A 410 -5.12 -10.15 1.20
C TRP A 410 -5.64 -8.71 1.12
N PHE A 411 -5.58 -8.02 2.25
CA PHE A 411 -5.72 -6.58 2.33
C PHE A 411 -4.74 -6.03 3.36
N GLY A 412 -4.34 -4.77 3.20
CA GLY A 412 -3.57 -4.04 4.19
C GLY A 412 -4.35 -2.84 4.73
N ILE A 413 -3.88 -2.28 5.84
CA ILE A 413 -4.42 -1.06 6.45
C ILE A 413 -3.30 -0.03 6.50
N THR A 414 -3.54 1.13 5.91
CA THR A 414 -2.52 2.19 5.74
C THR A 414 -1.94 2.66 7.07
N GLU A 415 -2.75 2.70 8.13
CA GLU A 415 -2.34 3.07 9.49
C GLU A 415 -1.51 1.99 10.19
N ARG A 416 -1.51 0.76 9.66
CA ARG A 416 -0.85 -0.42 10.20
C ARG A 416 0.03 -1.07 9.13
N MET A 417 0.80 -0.25 8.42
CA MET A 417 1.57 -0.67 7.24
C MET A 417 2.60 -1.76 7.58
N LYS A 418 3.20 -1.67 8.77
CA LYS A 418 4.17 -2.66 9.24
C LYS A 418 3.50 -4.02 9.41
N GLU A 419 2.43 -4.09 10.19
CA GLU A 419 1.69 -5.35 10.34
C GLU A 419 1.12 -5.86 9.00
N SER A 420 0.66 -4.95 8.13
CA SER A 420 0.13 -5.29 6.80
C SER A 420 1.20 -5.94 5.91
N THR A 421 2.39 -5.35 5.84
CA THR A 421 3.48 -5.86 4.99
C THR A 421 4.11 -7.12 5.58
N SER A 422 4.21 -7.24 6.91
CA SER A 422 4.60 -8.50 7.57
C SER A 422 3.66 -9.65 7.20
N LEU A 423 2.33 -9.43 7.23
CA LEU A 423 1.36 -10.43 6.76
C LEU A 423 1.51 -10.73 5.27
N PHE A 424 1.80 -9.72 4.43
CA PHE A 424 2.02 -9.91 3.01
C PHE A 424 3.21 -10.86 2.76
N TYR A 425 4.36 -10.59 3.38
CA TYR A 425 5.55 -11.44 3.27
C TYR A 425 5.26 -12.86 3.75
N TYR A 426 4.61 -12.98 4.91
CA TYR A 426 4.31 -14.25 5.53
C TYR A 426 3.37 -15.12 4.68
N TYR A 427 2.19 -14.59 4.30
CA TYR A 427 1.19 -15.36 3.56
C TYR A 427 1.61 -15.71 2.15
N PHE A 428 2.37 -14.83 1.49
CA PHE A 428 2.81 -15.07 0.11
C PHE A 428 4.19 -15.72 0.01
N ARG A 429 4.83 -15.98 1.16
CA ARG A 429 6.16 -16.59 1.27
C ARG A 429 7.20 -15.87 0.41
N VAL A 430 7.13 -14.55 0.39
CA VAL A 430 8.08 -13.69 -0.31
C VAL A 430 9.04 -13.05 0.69
N PRO A 431 10.33 -12.91 0.37
CA PRO A 431 11.28 -12.28 1.27
C PRO A 431 10.91 -10.83 1.60
N PRO A 432 11.08 -10.38 2.86
CA PRO A 432 10.98 -8.99 3.22
C PRO A 432 11.93 -8.11 2.41
N LEU A 433 11.49 -6.90 2.09
CA LEU A 433 12.37 -5.90 1.51
C LEU A 433 13.27 -5.32 2.60
N GLU A 434 14.56 -5.11 2.31
CA GLU A 434 15.51 -4.45 3.23
C GLU A 434 15.00 -3.10 3.74
N GLN A 435 14.26 -2.39 2.88
CA GLN A 435 13.53 -1.21 3.26
C GLN A 435 12.09 -1.37 2.76
N VAL A 436 11.18 -1.57 3.71
CA VAL A 436 9.75 -1.46 3.43
C VAL A 436 9.49 -0.05 2.91
N PRO A 437 8.63 0.13 1.89
CA PRO A 437 8.25 1.45 1.40
C PRO A 437 7.67 2.33 2.53
N ASP A 438 8.54 3.04 3.24
CA ASP A 438 8.22 3.82 4.43
C ASP A 438 7.61 5.19 4.10
N ALA A 439 7.61 5.53 2.82
CA ALA A 439 7.07 6.78 2.37
C ALA A 439 5.55 6.69 2.24
N ARG A 440 4.85 7.19 3.26
CA ARG A 440 3.86 8.22 2.93
C ARG A 440 4.55 9.17 1.96
N VAL A 441 4.00 9.28 0.74
CA VAL A 441 4.53 10.15 -0.31
C VAL A 441 4.68 11.60 0.19
N GLN A 442 4.07 11.92 1.33
CA GLN A 442 3.99 13.24 1.93
C GLN A 442 4.28 13.20 3.42
N SER A 443 5.17 14.09 3.86
CA SER A 443 5.48 14.28 5.28
C SER A 443 4.31 14.90 6.05
N CYS A 444 3.60 15.88 5.46
CA CYS A 444 2.39 16.44 6.06
C CYS A 444 1.18 15.56 5.77
N ARG A 445 0.50 15.08 6.81
CA ARG A 445 -0.75 14.32 6.68
C ARG A 445 -1.91 15.28 6.37
N PRO A 446 -2.72 15.05 5.32
CA PRO A 446 -3.89 15.87 5.04
C PRO A 446 -4.88 15.99 6.21
N THR A 447 -4.96 14.98 7.08
CA THR A 447 -5.79 15.02 8.30
C THR A 447 -5.29 15.98 9.36
N ALA A 448 -4.02 16.39 9.32
CA ALA A 448 -3.52 17.45 10.19
C ALA A 448 -4.14 18.83 9.87
N TRP A 449 -4.83 18.95 8.73
CA TRP A 449 -5.50 20.20 8.32
C TRP A 449 -6.95 20.27 8.80
N TRP A 450 -7.47 19.17 9.35
CA TRP A 450 -8.86 19.03 9.75
C TRP A 450 -8.98 19.23 11.26
N SER A 451 -10.03 19.92 11.70
CA SER A 451 -10.33 20.06 13.12
C SER A 451 -10.89 18.75 13.67
N ASP A 452 -10.99 18.62 15.00
CA ASP A 452 -11.57 17.41 15.58
C ASP A 452 -13.09 17.33 15.36
N GLU A 453 -13.75 18.49 15.24
CA GLU A 453 -15.16 18.62 14.86
C GLU A 453 -15.39 18.15 13.41
N ASP A 454 -14.51 18.52 12.47
CA ASP A 454 -14.60 18.06 11.08
C ASP A 454 -14.46 16.53 11.01
N LYS A 455 -13.54 15.94 11.79
CA LYS A 455 -13.34 14.49 11.87
C LYS A 455 -14.57 13.79 12.49
N SER A 456 -15.18 14.37 13.52
CA SER A 456 -16.43 13.83 14.10
C SER A 456 -17.57 13.84 13.08
N THR A 457 -17.68 14.92 12.31
CA THR A 457 -18.68 15.04 11.25
C THR A 457 -18.54 13.93 10.20
N VAL A 458 -17.31 13.56 9.81
CA VAL A 458 -17.10 12.42 8.91
C VAL A 458 -17.54 11.11 9.55
N LYS A 459 -17.21 10.88 10.83
CA LYS A 459 -17.64 9.67 11.56
C LYS A 459 -19.14 9.50 11.58
N GLU A 460 -19.87 10.58 11.81
CA GLU A 460 -21.34 10.60 11.83
C GLU A 460 -21.94 10.38 10.44
N ARG A 461 -21.30 10.92 9.40
CA ARG A 461 -21.80 10.86 8.02
C ARG A 461 -21.43 9.58 7.27
N GLU A 462 -20.44 8.83 7.72
CA GLU A 462 -19.87 7.67 7.00
C GLU A 462 -19.90 6.36 7.82
N PRO A 463 -21.02 5.99 8.47
CA PRO A 463 -21.09 4.83 9.35
C PRO A 463 -20.73 3.50 8.64
N ALA A 464 -21.06 3.36 7.35
CA ALA A 464 -20.73 2.18 6.56
C ALA A 464 -19.22 2.00 6.34
N ASP A 465 -18.51 3.06 5.97
CA ASP A 465 -17.05 2.98 5.76
C ASP A 465 -16.33 2.71 7.10
N TYR A 466 -16.85 3.24 8.22
CA TYR A 466 -16.33 2.94 9.56
C TYR A 466 -16.62 1.50 10.01
N ALA A 467 -17.78 0.95 9.66
CA ALA A 467 -18.11 -0.45 9.89
C ALA A 467 -17.12 -1.38 9.16
N LEU A 468 -16.88 -1.15 7.85
CA LEU A 468 -15.84 -1.89 7.13
C LEU A 468 -14.48 -1.73 7.81
N TRP A 469 -14.09 -0.50 8.17
CA TRP A 469 -12.76 -0.25 8.71
C TRP A 469 -12.54 -0.96 10.06
N ARG A 470 -13.55 -1.00 10.94
CA ARG A 470 -13.49 -1.76 12.21
C ARG A 470 -13.43 -3.27 11.96
N ALA A 471 -14.30 -3.80 11.10
CA ALA A 471 -14.32 -5.23 10.77
C ALA A 471 -13.00 -5.68 10.14
N ALA A 472 -12.43 -4.89 9.22
CA ALA A 472 -11.14 -5.19 8.61
C ALA A 472 -9.98 -5.15 9.61
N ASN A 473 -9.98 -4.20 10.54
CA ASN A 473 -8.99 -4.19 11.61
C ASN A 473 -9.12 -5.40 12.55
N ALA A 474 -10.34 -5.86 12.83
CA ALA A 474 -10.58 -7.07 13.61
C ALA A 474 -10.05 -8.32 12.90
N ILE A 475 -10.29 -8.46 11.58
CA ILE A 475 -9.71 -9.54 10.77
C ILE A 475 -8.18 -9.48 10.82
N MET A 476 -7.61 -8.28 10.68
CA MET A 476 -6.17 -8.08 10.70
C MET A 476 -5.54 -8.46 12.06
N ASP A 477 -6.19 -8.13 13.17
CA ASP A 477 -5.77 -8.56 14.50
C ASP A 477 -5.74 -10.09 14.63
N VAL A 478 -6.81 -10.77 14.19
CA VAL A 478 -6.84 -12.25 14.19
C VAL A 478 -5.75 -12.83 13.30
N ARG A 479 -5.52 -12.26 12.12
CA ARG A 479 -4.47 -12.70 11.18
C ARG A 479 -3.07 -12.56 11.76
N ILE A 480 -2.78 -11.46 12.45
CA ILE A 480 -1.51 -11.26 13.16
C ILE A 480 -1.35 -12.26 14.30
N MET A 481 -2.38 -12.46 15.13
CA MET A 481 -2.34 -13.46 16.22
C MET A 481 -2.11 -14.87 15.68
N LYS A 482 -2.80 -15.24 14.60
CA LYS A 482 -2.60 -16.53 13.92
C LYS A 482 -1.15 -16.69 13.46
N MET A 483 -0.62 -15.71 12.72
CA MET A 483 0.77 -15.73 12.25
C MET A 483 1.75 -15.87 13.43
N GLN A 484 1.52 -15.16 14.54
CA GLN A 484 2.35 -15.29 15.75
C GLN A 484 2.33 -16.72 16.30
N MET A 485 1.14 -17.30 16.44
CA MET A 485 0.99 -18.67 16.95
C MET A 485 1.67 -19.69 16.03
N GLU A 486 1.56 -19.53 14.72
CA GLU A 486 2.20 -20.40 13.73
C GLU A 486 3.72 -20.27 13.73
N ILE A 487 4.26 -19.05 13.86
CA ILE A 487 5.71 -18.83 13.97
C ILE A 487 6.24 -19.40 15.29
N GLN A 488 5.55 -19.16 16.42
CA GLN A 488 5.97 -19.70 17.71
C GLN A 488 5.97 -21.24 17.70
N ALA A 489 4.94 -21.87 17.12
CA ALA A 489 4.89 -23.32 17.01
C ALA A 489 6.09 -23.89 16.23
N LYS A 490 6.51 -23.21 15.15
CA LYS A 490 7.71 -23.60 14.40
C LYS A 490 9.00 -23.45 15.21
N LEU A 491 9.14 -22.35 15.96
CA LEU A 491 10.28 -22.14 16.86
C LEU A 491 10.31 -23.23 17.95
N ASP A 492 9.16 -23.55 18.54
CA ASP A 492 9.01 -24.62 19.54
C ASP A 492 9.34 -26.01 18.95
N ASP A 493 9.16 -26.19 17.64
CA ASP A 493 9.56 -27.37 16.87
C ASP A 493 11.04 -27.39 16.49
N GLY A 494 11.80 -26.35 16.85
CA GLY A 494 13.24 -26.24 16.63
C GLY A 494 13.61 -25.62 15.29
N GLU A 495 12.66 -25.02 14.58
CA GLU A 495 12.99 -24.14 13.46
C GLU A 495 13.76 -22.91 13.95
N SER A 496 14.57 -22.35 13.05
CA SER A 496 15.39 -21.17 13.33
C SER A 496 14.79 -19.94 12.65
N LYS A 497 15.19 -18.73 13.06
CA LYS A 497 14.78 -17.52 12.36
C LYS A 497 15.24 -17.54 10.90
N GLU A 498 16.42 -18.11 10.66
CA GLU A 498 17.06 -18.24 9.36
C GLU A 498 16.31 -19.21 8.42
N SER A 499 15.60 -20.21 8.96
CA SER A 499 14.79 -21.13 8.15
C SER A 499 13.45 -20.53 7.70
N MET A 500 13.10 -19.34 8.19
CA MET A 500 11.88 -18.62 7.85
C MET A 500 12.18 -17.27 7.16
N PRO A 501 12.74 -17.27 5.93
CA PRO A 501 13.19 -16.05 5.24
C PRO A 501 12.05 -15.14 4.76
N HIS A 502 10.79 -15.52 4.99
CA HIS A 502 9.58 -14.76 4.66
C HIS A 502 8.96 -14.09 5.89
N VAL A 503 9.58 -14.25 7.07
CA VAL A 503 9.20 -13.55 8.31
C VAL A 503 10.04 -12.28 8.43
N ASP A 504 9.37 -11.14 8.53
CA ASP A 504 10.01 -9.85 8.78
C ASP A 504 10.25 -9.64 10.27
N TRP A 505 11.32 -10.26 10.79
CA TRP A 505 11.63 -10.28 12.22
C TRP A 505 11.80 -8.89 12.82
N ASP A 506 12.52 -8.01 12.12
CA ASP A 506 12.81 -6.66 12.58
C ASP A 506 11.51 -5.85 12.69
N GLN A 507 10.67 -5.92 11.66
CA GLN A 507 9.42 -5.17 11.65
C GLN A 507 8.41 -5.70 12.67
N LEU A 508 8.38 -7.02 12.93
CA LEU A 508 7.56 -7.61 13.98
C LEU A 508 7.99 -7.10 15.37
N GLU A 509 9.30 -7.03 15.64
CA GLU A 509 9.82 -6.47 16.90
C GLU A 509 9.45 -4.99 17.06
N GLU A 510 9.55 -4.20 15.99
CA GLU A 510 9.18 -2.77 16.00
C GLU A 510 7.71 -2.50 16.33
N VAL A 511 6.81 -3.43 15.97
CA VAL A 511 5.38 -3.35 16.33
C VAL A 511 5.05 -4.06 17.65
N GLY A 512 6.07 -4.44 18.42
CA GLY A 512 5.95 -5.02 19.75
C GLY A 512 5.61 -6.52 19.77
N ILE A 513 5.89 -7.23 18.68
CA ILE A 513 5.68 -8.67 18.57
C ILE A 513 7.01 -9.38 18.81
N THR A 514 7.10 -10.05 19.95
CA THR A 514 8.28 -10.81 20.36
C THR A 514 7.95 -12.30 20.50
N PHE A 515 8.92 -13.15 20.22
CA PHE A 515 8.80 -14.60 20.31
C PHE A 515 9.68 -15.14 21.44
N GLU A 516 9.21 -16.19 22.10
CA GLU A 516 10.00 -16.92 23.09
C GLU A 516 10.95 -17.88 22.34
N LEU A 517 12.24 -17.87 22.71
CA LEU A 517 13.29 -18.70 22.10
C LEU A 517 13.75 -19.82 23.04
#